data_AF-A0A7R9MHF2-F1
#
_entry.id   AF-A0A7R9MHF2-F1
#
_cell.length_a   1.000
_cell.length_b   1.000
_cell.length_c   1.000
_cell.angle_alpha   90.00
_cell.angle_beta   90.00
_cell.angle_gamma   90.00
#
_symmetry.space_group_name_H-M   'P 1'
#
loop_
_entity.id
_entity.type
_entity.pdbx_description
1 polymer ?
#
loop_
_entity_poly.entity_id
_entity_poly.type
_entity_poly.pdbx_seq_one_letter_code
_entity_poly.pdbx_strand_id
1 'polypeptide(L)'
;MTTDDIFVDISRQWIGLNHRPVSPPMARILDISLYALAVFFVSGWLFVWVMHLMAIFNGKRKLHKKVEVIGVSETPLPGVSIIKPLVGIDPNLFTNLESFFTMTYPQFELLFCIHDDKDAAIMFVKKLIDKYPEVDAKLFIGGAKVGVNPKINNMEPGYKAAKYDFILISDSGIRSK
;
A
#
# COMPACT_ATOMS: atom_id res chain seq x y z
N MET A 1 41.08 -56.13 45.84
CA MET A 1 40.40 -55.33 44.80
C MET A 1 40.91 -53.92 44.95
N THR A 2 41.65 -53.42 43.95
CA THR A 2 42.28 -52.09 44.02
C THR A 2 41.32 -51.03 43.46
N THR A 3 41.56 -49.76 43.80
CA THR A 3 40.70 -48.62 43.41
C THR A 3 40.56 -48.45 41.89
N ASP A 4 41.55 -48.91 41.12
CA ASP A 4 41.54 -48.86 39.66
C ASP A 4 40.52 -49.83 39.05
N ASP A 5 40.31 -50.99 39.68
CA ASP A 5 39.32 -51.98 39.23
C ASP A 5 37.89 -51.41 39.33
N ILE A 6 37.63 -50.61 40.37
CA ILE A 6 36.32 -49.99 40.61
C ILE A 6 36.04 -48.90 39.57
N PHE A 7 37.04 -48.10 39.21
CA PHE A 7 36.87 -47.05 38.19
C PHE A 7 36.64 -47.63 36.79
N VAL A 8 37.34 -48.72 36.45
CA VAL A 8 37.14 -49.43 35.17
C VAL A 8 35.75 -50.05 35.13
N ASP A 9 35.25 -50.62 36.23
CA ASP A 9 33.92 -51.23 36.26
C ASP A 9 32.79 -50.19 36.18
N ILE A 10 32.91 -49.07 36.90
CA ILE A 10 31.94 -47.96 36.83
C ILE A 10 31.92 -47.34 35.42
N SER A 11 33.08 -47.14 34.79
CA SER A 11 33.14 -46.61 33.42
C SER A 11 32.52 -47.56 32.41
N ARG A 12 32.72 -48.88 32.55
CA ARG A 12 32.08 -49.92 31.72
C ARG A 12 30.56 -49.94 31.92
N GLN A 13 30.09 -49.80 33.15
CA GLN A 13 28.65 -49.69 33.44
C GLN A 13 28.02 -48.43 32.83
N TRP A 14 28.69 -47.28 32.94
CA TRP A 14 28.17 -46.01 32.45
C TRP A 14 28.13 -45.95 30.92
N ILE A 15 29.17 -46.45 30.24
CA ILE A 15 29.21 -46.56 28.77
C ILE A 15 28.13 -47.55 28.27
N GLY A 16 27.89 -48.65 28.98
CA GLY A 16 26.84 -49.62 28.65
C GLY A 16 25.40 -49.12 28.86
N LEU A 17 25.20 -48.15 29.76
CA LEU A 17 23.89 -47.54 30.02
C LEU A 17 23.49 -46.48 28.99
N ASN A 18 24.47 -45.75 28.40
CA ASN A 18 24.21 -44.69 27.42
C ASN A 18 24.07 -45.18 25.96
N HIS A 19 24.46 -46.42 25.66
CA HIS A 19 24.30 -47.04 24.33
C HIS A 19 23.17 -48.07 24.27
N ARG A 20 22.07 -47.86 25.02
CA ARG A 20 20.88 -48.72 24.86
C ARG A 20 20.26 -48.41 23.50
N PRO A 21 20.30 -49.34 22.52
CA PRO A 21 19.64 -49.13 21.24
C PRO A 21 18.16 -48.94 21.52
N VAL A 22 17.59 -47.85 20.98
CA VAL A 22 16.14 -47.64 20.99
C VAL A 22 15.54 -48.91 20.38
N SER A 23 14.66 -49.60 21.13
CA SER A 23 14.14 -50.89 20.67
C SER A 23 13.55 -50.76 19.25
N PRO A 24 13.72 -51.77 18.36
CA PRO A 24 13.32 -51.68 16.96
C PRO A 24 11.88 -51.16 16.70
N PRO A 25 10.86 -51.47 17.53
CA PRO A 25 9.54 -50.85 17.37
C PRO A 25 9.49 -49.36 17.76
N MET A 26 10.26 -48.95 18.77
CA MET A 26 10.26 -47.58 19.28
C MET A 26 10.97 -46.60 18.34
N ALA A 27 12.05 -47.02 17.68
CA ALA A 27 12.70 -46.22 16.64
C ALA A 27 11.75 -45.97 15.45
N ARG A 28 11.00 -47.00 15.00
CA ARG A 28 10.02 -46.86 13.92
C ARG A 28 8.87 -45.91 14.26
N ILE A 29 8.38 -45.94 15.50
CA ILE A 29 7.32 -45.03 15.96
C ILE A 29 7.83 -43.58 15.94
N LEU A 30 9.06 -43.35 16.39
CA LEU A 30 9.68 -42.03 16.36
C LEU A 30 9.81 -41.51 14.92
N ASP A 31 10.32 -42.33 14.00
CA ASP A 31 10.46 -41.96 12.59
C ASP A 31 9.10 -41.59 11.96
N ILE A 32 8.08 -42.43 12.16
CA ILE A 32 6.72 -42.18 11.66
C ILE A 32 6.18 -40.87 12.21
N SER A 33 6.38 -40.60 13.50
CA SER A 33 5.92 -39.36 14.13
C SER A 33 6.61 -38.11 13.57
N LEU A 34 7.92 -38.20 13.30
CA LEU A 34 8.70 -37.12 12.70
C LEU A 34 8.26 -36.85 11.25
N TYR A 35 8.06 -37.89 10.45
CA TYR A 35 7.54 -37.74 9.08
C TYR A 35 6.14 -37.14 9.08
N ALA A 36 5.25 -37.58 9.97
CA ALA A 36 3.90 -37.03 10.09
C ALA A 36 3.93 -35.54 10.45
N LEU A 37 4.80 -35.15 11.39
CA LEU A 37 4.97 -33.75 11.77
C LEU A 37 5.54 -32.91 10.63
N ALA A 38 6.54 -33.43 9.90
CA ALA A 38 7.11 -32.76 8.74
C ALA A 38 6.06 -32.54 7.64
N VAL A 39 5.25 -33.57 7.33
CA VAL A 39 4.16 -33.46 6.35
C VAL A 39 3.12 -32.42 6.79
N PHE A 40 2.75 -32.40 8.07
CA PHE A 40 1.83 -31.40 8.61
C PHE A 40 2.35 -29.98 8.38
N PHE A 41 3.59 -29.68 8.77
CA PHE A 41 4.16 -28.34 8.58
C PHE A 41 4.34 -27.96 7.12
N VAL A 42 4.80 -28.88 6.26
CA VAL A 42 4.94 -28.63 4.82
C VAL A 42 3.59 -28.38 4.18
N SER A 43 2.55 -29.14 4.55
CA SER A 43 1.18 -28.93 4.04
C SER A 43 0.63 -27.56 4.46
N GLY A 44 0.85 -27.16 5.71
CA GLY A 44 0.45 -25.84 6.22
C GLY A 44 1.20 -24.71 5.52
N TRP A 45 2.50 -24.88 5.29
CA TRP A 45 3.32 -23.93 4.53
C TRP A 45 2.82 -23.77 3.10
N LEU A 46 2.58 -24.88 2.39
CA LEU A 46 2.04 -24.86 1.03
C LEU A 46 0.65 -24.20 0.97
N PHE A 47 -0.23 -24.48 1.94
CA PHE A 47 -1.54 -23.85 2.03
C PHE A 47 -1.44 -22.33 2.16
N VAL A 48 -0.55 -21.83 3.02
CA VAL A 48 -0.31 -20.38 3.18
C VAL A 48 0.18 -19.78 1.86
N TRP A 49 1.10 -20.44 1.15
CA TRP A 49 1.57 -19.97 -0.15
C TRP A 49 0.46 -19.93 -1.21
N VAL A 50 -0.40 -20.95 -1.26
CA VAL A 50 -1.56 -20.97 -2.15
C VAL A 50 -2.50 -19.79 -1.86
N MET A 51 -2.77 -19.50 -0.59
CA MET A 51 -3.58 -18.34 -0.19
C MET A 51 -2.97 -17.00 -0.66
N HIS A 52 -1.65 -16.83 -0.53
CA HIS A 52 -0.95 -15.63 -1.01
C HIS A 52 -1.03 -15.51 -2.53
N LEU A 53 -0.82 -16.60 -3.27
CA LEU A 53 -0.92 -16.61 -4.73
C LEU A 53 -2.35 -16.29 -5.19
N MET A 54 -3.36 -16.87 -4.54
CA MET A 54 -4.76 -16.56 -4.80
C MET A 54 -5.08 -15.09 -4.50
N ALA A 55 -4.57 -14.53 -3.40
CA ALA A 55 -4.77 -13.11 -3.05
C ALA A 55 -4.13 -12.18 -4.09
N ILE A 56 -2.89 -12.46 -4.51
CA ILE A 56 -2.19 -11.69 -5.54
C ILE A 56 -2.93 -11.79 -6.88
N PHE A 57 -3.34 -12.99 -7.28
CA PHE A 57 -4.06 -13.19 -8.54
C PHE A 57 -5.41 -12.48 -8.55
N ASN A 58 -6.21 -12.62 -7.51
CA ASN A 58 -7.50 -11.96 -7.39
C ASN A 58 -7.35 -10.44 -7.29
N GLY A 59 -6.37 -9.95 -6.53
CA GLY A 59 -6.04 -8.53 -6.42
C GLY A 59 -5.67 -7.95 -7.77
N LYS A 60 -4.76 -8.60 -8.50
CA LYS A 60 -4.36 -8.19 -9.84
C LYS A 60 -5.55 -8.19 -10.81
N ARG A 61 -6.37 -9.25 -10.82
CA ARG A 61 -7.53 -9.35 -11.71
C ARG A 61 -8.60 -8.30 -11.41
N LYS A 62 -8.88 -8.02 -10.13
CA LYS A 62 -9.96 -7.09 -9.74
C LYS A 62 -9.52 -5.62 -9.82
N LEU A 63 -8.30 -5.30 -9.38
CA LEU A 63 -7.81 -3.91 -9.31
C LEU A 63 -7.23 -3.41 -10.64
N HIS A 64 -6.72 -4.30 -11.50
CA HIS A 64 -6.20 -3.92 -12.83
C HIS A 64 -7.23 -4.11 -13.95
N LYS A 65 -8.47 -4.48 -13.62
CA LYS A 65 -9.55 -4.46 -14.61
C LYS A 65 -9.74 -3.00 -15.02
N LYS A 66 -9.21 -2.63 -16.18
CA LYS A 66 -9.48 -1.33 -16.79
C LYS A 66 -10.99 -1.26 -16.98
N VAL A 67 -11.62 -0.25 -16.39
CA VAL A 67 -12.98 0.09 -16.76
C VAL A 67 -12.86 0.58 -18.19
N GLU A 68 -13.21 -0.27 -19.16
CA GLU A 68 -13.44 0.19 -20.51
C GLU A 68 -14.56 1.22 -20.40
N VAL A 69 -14.27 2.45 -20.80
CA VAL A 69 -15.27 3.50 -20.97
C VAL A 69 -16.09 3.07 -22.19
N ILE A 70 -17.00 2.12 -21.98
CA ILE A 70 -17.86 1.55 -23.02
C ILE A 70 -18.83 2.66 -23.42
N GLY A 71 -18.56 3.27 -24.58
CA GLY A 71 -19.44 4.21 -25.24
C GLY A 71 -19.53 5.54 -24.50
N VAL A 72 -19.08 6.60 -25.16
CA VAL A 72 -19.59 7.94 -24.87
C VAL A 72 -21.11 7.83 -24.97
N SER A 73 -21.81 7.80 -23.85
CA SER A 73 -23.26 7.90 -23.84
C SER A 73 -23.61 9.25 -24.48
N GLU A 74 -24.76 9.33 -25.16
CA GLU A 74 -25.26 10.58 -25.76
C GLU A 74 -25.45 11.71 -24.73
N THR A 75 -25.33 11.40 -23.43
CA THR A 75 -25.29 12.34 -22.33
C THR A 75 -23.88 12.92 -22.12
N PRO A 76 -23.76 14.26 -22.05
CA PRO A 76 -22.49 14.89 -21.72
C PRO A 76 -21.99 14.42 -20.35
N LEU A 77 -20.70 14.11 -20.26
CA LEU A 77 -20.07 13.73 -19.01
C LEU A 77 -20.24 14.85 -17.97
N PRO A 78 -20.52 14.52 -16.71
CA PRO A 78 -20.75 15.53 -15.69
C PRO A 78 -19.48 16.30 -15.40
N GLY A 79 -19.59 17.60 -15.09
CA GLY A 79 -18.45 18.39 -14.62
C GLY A 79 -17.88 17.85 -13.30
N VAL A 80 -16.57 17.95 -13.11
CA VAL A 80 -15.87 17.48 -11.89
C VAL A 80 -14.96 18.56 -11.31
N SER A 81 -15.12 18.86 -10.03
CA SER A 81 -14.21 19.75 -9.29
C SER A 81 -13.13 18.93 -8.60
N ILE A 82 -11.88 19.10 -9.04
CA ILE A 82 -10.75 18.32 -8.53
C ILE A 82 -10.01 19.14 -7.48
N ILE A 83 -10.14 18.76 -6.21
CA ILE A 83 -9.46 19.41 -5.10
C ILE A 83 -8.13 18.71 -4.85
N LYS A 84 -7.05 19.51 -4.84
CA LYS A 84 -5.69 19.06 -4.58
C LYS A 84 -5.10 19.78 -3.37
N PRO A 85 -5.15 19.18 -2.16
CA PRO A 85 -4.36 19.68 -1.05
C PRO A 85 -2.87 19.47 -1.34
N LEU A 86 -2.06 20.51 -1.18
CA LEU A 86 -0.60 20.44 -1.34
C LEU A 86 0.07 20.84 -0.02
N VAL A 87 1.18 20.15 0.29
CA VAL A 87 2.05 20.46 1.42
C VAL A 87 3.49 20.14 0.99
N GLY A 88 4.34 21.15 0.94
CA GLY A 88 5.75 21.02 0.57
C GLY A 88 5.96 20.63 -0.91
N ILE A 89 7.16 20.14 -1.19
CA ILE A 89 7.58 19.75 -2.55
C ILE A 89 7.87 18.25 -2.60
N ASP A 90 7.21 17.57 -3.53
CA ASP A 90 7.57 16.22 -3.93
C ASP A 90 8.55 16.25 -5.13
N PRO A 91 9.46 15.27 -5.29
CA PRO A 91 10.42 15.23 -6.39
C PRO A 91 9.80 15.34 -7.79
N ASN A 92 8.56 14.86 -7.96
CA ASN A 92 7.83 14.86 -9.23
C ASN A 92 6.58 15.76 -9.18
N LEU A 93 6.50 16.70 -8.23
CA LEU A 93 5.31 17.52 -8.01
C LEU A 93 4.84 18.20 -9.30
N PHE A 94 5.74 18.87 -10.02
CA PHE A 94 5.39 19.59 -11.25
C PHE A 94 4.78 18.66 -12.31
N THR A 95 5.42 17.53 -12.62
CA THR A 95 4.93 16.57 -13.62
C THR A 95 3.62 15.92 -13.20
N ASN A 96 3.46 15.63 -11.90
CA ASN A 96 2.22 15.10 -11.38
C ASN A 96 1.07 16.10 -11.53
N LEU A 97 1.29 17.36 -11.17
CA LEU A 97 0.30 18.41 -11.31
C LEU A 97 -0.04 18.65 -12.79
N GLU A 98 0.98 18.77 -13.65
CA GLU A 98 0.85 18.97 -15.09
C GLU A 98 -0.05 17.92 -15.76
N SER A 99 0.02 16.66 -15.30
CA SER A 99 -0.81 15.60 -15.85
C SER A 99 -2.32 15.83 -15.72
N PHE A 100 -2.76 16.62 -14.74
CA PHE A 100 -4.17 17.00 -14.59
C PHE A 100 -4.58 18.12 -15.54
N PHE A 101 -3.65 19.00 -15.93
CA PHE A 101 -3.91 20.04 -16.92
C PHE A 101 -4.04 19.44 -18.33
N THR A 102 -3.37 18.32 -18.60
CA THR A 102 -3.44 17.62 -19.90
C THR A 102 -4.50 16.51 -19.96
N MET A 103 -5.42 16.44 -18.99
CA MET A 103 -6.40 15.37 -18.90
C MET A 103 -7.46 15.51 -20.00
N THR A 104 -7.89 14.40 -20.60
CA THR A 104 -8.86 14.39 -21.72
C THR A 104 -10.33 14.41 -21.26
N TYR A 105 -10.59 14.63 -19.97
CA TYR A 105 -11.96 14.73 -19.46
C TYR A 105 -12.58 16.06 -19.91
N PRO A 106 -13.84 16.09 -20.39
CA PRO A 106 -14.34 17.24 -21.13
C PRO A 106 -14.63 18.47 -20.25
N GLN A 107 -15.05 18.28 -19.00
CA GLN A 107 -15.46 19.38 -18.12
C GLN A 107 -14.92 19.17 -16.71
N PHE A 108 -13.93 19.95 -16.32
CA PHE A 108 -13.35 19.89 -14.98
C PHE A 108 -12.75 21.23 -14.57
N GLU A 109 -12.52 21.38 -13.27
CA GLU A 109 -11.70 22.46 -12.72
C GLU A 109 -10.69 21.90 -11.70
N LEU A 110 -9.60 22.63 -11.49
CA LEU A 110 -8.53 22.28 -10.57
C LEU A 110 -8.47 23.29 -9.41
N LEU A 111 -8.63 22.80 -8.19
CA LEU A 111 -8.69 23.62 -6.97
C LEU A 111 -7.52 23.23 -6.06
N PHE A 112 -6.42 23.98 -6.15
CA PHE A 112 -5.23 23.75 -5.36
C PHE A 112 -5.37 24.42 -3.99
N CYS A 113 -5.17 23.66 -2.91
CA CYS A 113 -5.32 24.16 -1.55
C CYS A 113 -3.99 24.04 -0.80
N ILE A 114 -3.42 25.17 -0.41
CA ILE A 114 -2.13 25.27 0.26
C ILE A 114 -2.33 25.96 1.61
N HIS A 115 -1.80 25.38 2.68
CA HIS A 115 -2.02 25.93 4.02
C HIS A 115 -1.15 27.16 4.31
N ASP A 116 0.12 27.11 3.96
CA ASP A 116 1.13 28.13 4.25
C ASP A 116 1.45 28.96 2.99
N ASP A 117 1.48 30.29 3.13
CA ASP A 117 1.80 31.21 2.04
C ASP A 117 3.28 31.18 1.64
N LYS A 118 4.13 30.56 2.46
CA LYS A 118 5.55 30.32 2.19
C LYS A 118 5.82 28.99 1.52
N ASP A 119 4.80 28.19 1.24
CA ASP A 119 4.98 26.89 0.61
C ASP A 119 5.50 27.05 -0.83
N ALA A 120 6.60 26.37 -1.13
CA ALA A 120 7.21 26.41 -2.45
C ALA A 120 6.33 25.76 -3.55
N ALA A 121 5.34 24.94 -3.19
CA ALA A 121 4.32 24.42 -4.11
C ALA A 121 3.55 25.54 -4.84
N ILE A 122 3.39 26.71 -4.22
CA ILE A 122 2.72 27.89 -4.81
C ILE A 122 3.35 28.27 -6.15
N MET A 123 4.68 28.23 -6.23
CA MET A 123 5.41 28.60 -7.45
C MET A 123 5.09 27.64 -8.60
N PHE A 124 5.03 26.34 -8.33
CA PHE A 124 4.73 25.33 -9.35
C PHE A 124 3.29 25.44 -9.83
N VAL A 125 2.34 25.63 -8.91
CA VAL A 125 0.93 25.82 -9.26
C VAL A 125 0.74 27.06 -10.13
N LYS A 126 1.29 28.22 -9.73
CA LYS A 126 1.19 29.46 -10.53
C LYS A 126 1.77 29.28 -11.93
N LYS A 127 2.95 28.68 -12.05
CA LYS A 127 3.57 28.37 -13.34
C LYS A 127 2.69 27.49 -14.24
N LEU A 128 1.97 26.53 -13.68
CA LEU A 128 1.07 25.66 -14.44
C LEU A 128 -0.22 26.38 -14.85
N ILE A 129 -0.79 27.20 -13.97
CA ILE A 129 -1.94 28.06 -14.29
C ILE A 129 -1.58 29.00 -15.46
N ASP A 130 -0.40 29.63 -15.41
CA ASP A 130 0.07 30.52 -16.47
C ASP A 130 0.36 29.76 -17.79
N LYS A 131 0.79 28.50 -17.69
CA LYS A 131 1.11 27.65 -18.85
C LYS A 131 -0.13 27.12 -19.57
N TYR A 132 -1.23 26.90 -18.85
CA TYR A 132 -2.48 26.29 -19.36
C TYR A 132 -3.70 27.18 -19.03
N PRO A 133 -3.79 28.39 -19.61
CA PRO A 133 -4.87 29.34 -19.30
C PRO A 133 -6.26 28.85 -19.71
N GLU A 134 -6.36 27.84 -20.58
CA GLU A 134 -7.61 27.20 -20.99
C GLU A 134 -8.21 26.28 -19.91
N VAL A 135 -7.41 25.84 -18.94
CA VAL A 135 -7.85 24.99 -17.83
C VAL A 135 -8.31 25.86 -16.67
N ASP A 136 -9.55 25.66 -16.22
CA ASP A 136 -10.12 26.35 -15.07
C ASP A 136 -9.41 25.90 -13.79
N ALA A 137 -8.45 26.70 -13.33
CA ALA A 137 -7.60 26.38 -12.20
C ALA A 137 -7.52 27.55 -11.22
N LYS A 138 -7.65 27.24 -9.92
CA LYS A 138 -7.58 28.22 -8.83
C LYS A 138 -6.66 27.74 -7.73
N LEU A 139 -5.95 28.69 -7.14
CA LEU A 139 -5.10 28.48 -5.98
C LEU A 139 -5.72 29.16 -4.75
N PHE A 140 -5.97 28.37 -3.71
CA PHE A 140 -6.40 28.79 -2.40
C PHE A 140 -5.23 28.69 -1.43
N ILE A 141 -4.91 29.80 -0.78
CA ILE A 141 -3.88 29.89 0.24
C ILE A 141 -4.57 30.13 1.58
N GLY A 142 -4.19 29.35 2.58
CA GLY A 142 -4.86 29.28 3.86
C GLY A 142 -5.98 28.22 3.87
N GLY A 143 -6.36 27.81 5.08
CA GLY A 143 -7.50 26.94 5.32
C GLY A 143 -8.56 27.61 6.18
N ALA A 144 -9.70 26.96 6.34
CA ALA A 144 -10.73 27.37 7.29
C ALA A 144 -10.79 26.40 8.48
N LYS A 145 -10.98 26.91 9.69
CA LYS A 145 -11.12 26.06 10.88
C LYS A 145 -12.55 25.49 10.94
N VAL A 146 -12.76 24.35 10.29
CA VAL A 146 -14.05 23.64 10.23
C VAL A 146 -14.12 22.53 11.26
N GLY A 147 -12.98 21.90 11.57
CA GLY A 147 -12.92 20.82 12.53
C GLY A 147 -11.50 20.53 13.03
N VAL A 148 -11.33 19.35 13.63
CA VAL A 148 -10.05 18.92 14.22
C VAL A 148 -9.02 18.46 13.19
N ASN A 149 -9.45 18.07 11.98
CA ASN A 149 -8.57 17.53 10.96
C ASN A 149 -7.96 18.67 10.11
N PRO A 150 -6.63 18.92 10.21
CA PRO A 150 -5.97 19.99 9.45
C PRO A 150 -6.10 19.81 7.94
N LYS A 151 -6.19 18.56 7.44
CA LYS A 151 -6.35 18.29 6.02
C LYS A 151 -7.71 18.75 5.51
N ILE A 152 -8.77 18.54 6.28
CA ILE A 152 -10.12 19.02 5.95
C ILE A 152 -10.15 20.56 5.98
N ASN A 153 -9.55 21.14 7.01
CA ASN A 153 -9.45 22.59 7.16
C ASN A 153 -8.73 23.25 5.97
N ASN A 154 -7.66 22.64 5.48
CA ASN A 154 -6.93 23.12 4.30
C ASN A 154 -7.78 23.07 3.02
N MET A 155 -8.57 22.01 2.83
CA MET A 155 -9.36 21.83 1.60
C MET A 155 -10.66 22.61 1.57
N GLU A 156 -11.16 23.10 2.71
CA GLU A 156 -12.48 23.71 2.78
C GLU A 156 -12.69 24.91 1.85
N PRO A 157 -11.73 25.86 1.69
CA PRO A 157 -11.91 26.98 0.77
C PRO A 157 -12.11 26.51 -0.67
N GLY A 158 -11.34 25.48 -1.09
CA GLY A 158 -11.51 24.84 -2.38
C GLY A 158 -12.87 24.13 -2.49
N TYR A 159 -13.28 23.40 -1.46
CA TYR A 159 -14.58 22.71 -1.43
C TYR A 159 -15.77 23.68 -1.57
N LYS A 160 -15.75 24.81 -0.86
CA LYS A 160 -16.80 25.83 -0.98
C LYS A 160 -16.82 26.54 -2.33
N ALA A 161 -15.68 26.62 -3.00
CA ALA A 161 -15.54 27.26 -4.30
C ALA A 161 -15.80 26.32 -5.49
N ALA A 162 -16.06 25.03 -5.23
CA ALA A 162 -16.35 24.03 -6.25
C ALA A 162 -17.60 24.42 -7.05
N LYS A 163 -17.45 24.39 -8.38
CA LYS A 163 -18.49 24.70 -9.37
C LYS A 163 -19.37 23.50 -9.71
N TYR A 164 -18.86 22.29 -9.52
CA TYR A 164 -19.53 21.06 -9.94
C TYR A 164 -19.93 20.19 -8.75
N ASP A 165 -21.00 19.40 -8.94
CA ASP A 165 -21.53 18.51 -7.90
C ASP A 165 -20.60 17.32 -7.60
N PHE A 166 -19.81 16.90 -8.59
CA PHE A 166 -18.84 15.82 -8.42
C PHE A 166 -17.51 16.35 -7.93
N ILE A 167 -17.12 15.95 -6.73
CA ILE A 167 -15.85 16.33 -6.10
C ILE A 167 -14.88 15.16 -6.15
N LEU A 168 -13.71 15.40 -6.75
CA LEU A 168 -12.58 14.46 -6.71
C LEU A 168 -11.47 15.04 -5.84
N ILE A 169 -11.15 14.37 -4.73
CA ILE A 169 -9.99 14.72 -3.91
C ILE A 169 -8.81 13.89 -4.40
N SER A 170 -7.74 14.55 -4.83
CA SER A 170 -6.53 13.90 -5.34
C SER A 170 -5.29 14.42 -4.62
N ASP A 171 -4.40 13.50 -4.28
CA ASP A 171 -3.12 13.82 -3.64
C ASP A 171 -2.09 14.39 -4.63
N SER A 172 -1.06 15.07 -4.13
CA SER A 172 0.04 15.65 -4.92
C SER A 172 0.93 14.58 -5.59
N GLY A 173 1.05 13.42 -4.94
CA GLY A 173 1.88 12.30 -5.42
C GLY A 173 1.26 11.48 -6.55
N ILE A 174 -0.03 11.71 -6.88
CA ILE A 174 -0.74 10.94 -7.90
C ILE A 174 -0.64 11.65 -9.25
N ARG A 175 -0.46 10.87 -10.32
CA ARG A 175 -0.46 11.34 -11.69
C ARG A 175 -1.73 10.88 -12.40
N SER A 176 -2.38 11.79 -13.14
CA SER A 176 -3.47 11.45 -14.06
C SER A 176 -2.91 10.90 -15.38
N LYS A 177 -3.62 9.98 -16.01
CA LYS A 177 -3.24 9.39 -17.30
C LYS A 177 -4.15 9.88 -18.40
#